data_AF-E6LNT5-F1
#
_entry.id   AF-E6LNT5-F1
#
_cell.length_a   1.000
_cell.length_b   1.000
_cell.length_c   1.000
_cell.angle_alpha   90.00
_cell.angle_beta   90.00
_cell.angle_gamma   90.00
#
_symmetry.space_group_name_H-M   'P 1'
#
loop_
_entity.id
_entity.type
_entity.pdbx_description
1 polymer ?
#
loop_
_entity_poly.entity_id
_entity_poly.type
_entity_poly.pdbx_seq_one_letter_code
_entity_poly.pdbx_strand_id
1 'polypeptide(L)'
;MLEVKSLVDFLNINKDFRGYALIQCTDCYTVLELPVSDIDIYENTDGYKALKLSAKDIDISENKLLEIRIFNEDEERRLFRLDLQDEFCYYVINDANLKPEIDYFDQQQILDIDTTKKLEGNCVRSTGGGVYTIPKSVFGDDLGKAAIIIRHYFGVTPIGQAYIKDFRCVKFSVAETLDWSNISGGKDA
;
A
#
# COMPACT_ATOMS: atom_id res chain seq x y z
N MET A 1 9.07 13.17 -20.20
CA MET A 1 8.80 12.32 -19.02
C MET A 1 10.05 11.50 -18.76
N LEU A 2 10.51 11.43 -17.51
CA LEU A 2 11.51 10.43 -17.13
C LEU A 2 10.86 9.05 -17.33
N GLU A 3 11.48 8.21 -18.13
CA GLU A 3 10.98 6.87 -18.42
C GLU A 3 11.35 5.98 -17.23
N VAL A 4 10.37 5.66 -16.39
CA VAL A 4 10.58 4.79 -15.23
C VAL A 4 10.62 3.35 -15.71
N LYS A 5 11.80 2.74 -15.78
CA LYS A 5 11.98 1.36 -16.30
C LYS A 5 12.35 0.34 -15.24
N SER A 6 12.80 0.81 -14.07
CA SER A 6 13.31 -0.04 -13.01
C SER A 6 12.85 0.44 -11.65
N LEU A 7 13.02 -0.43 -10.65
CA LEU A 7 12.75 -0.10 -9.25
C LEU A 7 13.67 1.03 -8.76
N VAL A 8 14.92 1.03 -9.22
CA VAL A 8 15.90 2.07 -8.88
C VAL A 8 15.48 3.43 -9.44
N ASP A 9 15.04 3.50 -10.69
CA ASP A 9 14.55 4.75 -11.29
C ASP A 9 13.36 5.30 -10.50
N PHE A 10 12.41 4.41 -10.18
CA PHE A 10 11.22 4.74 -9.41
C PHE A 10 11.58 5.31 -8.03
N LEU A 11 12.47 4.66 -7.28
CA LEU A 11 12.86 5.15 -5.95
C LEU A 11 13.65 6.46 -6.02
N ASN A 12 14.54 6.62 -6.99
CA ASN A 12 15.31 7.86 -7.14
C ASN A 12 14.43 9.07 -7.43
N ILE A 13 13.41 8.91 -8.29
CA ILE A 13 12.44 9.97 -8.60
C ILE A 13 11.55 10.29 -7.39
N ASN A 14 11.34 9.31 -6.51
CA ASN A 14 10.45 9.41 -5.36
C ASN A 14 11.19 9.52 -4.01
N LYS A 15 12.49 9.80 -4.01
CA LYS A 15 13.34 9.78 -2.79
C LYS A 15 12.88 10.74 -1.70
N ASP A 16 12.27 11.86 -2.10
CA ASP A 16 11.80 12.92 -1.20
C ASP A 16 10.31 12.75 -0.84
N PHE A 17 9.66 11.68 -1.33
CA PHE A 17 8.27 11.40 -1.04
C PHE A 17 8.07 11.12 0.45
N ARG A 18 7.00 11.65 1.03
CA ARG A 18 6.62 11.44 2.43
C ARG A 18 5.30 10.70 2.49
N GLY A 19 5.29 9.59 3.22
CA GLY A 19 4.13 8.71 3.31
C GLY A 19 4.57 7.27 3.53
N TYR A 20 3.98 6.34 2.77
CA TYR A 20 4.24 4.92 2.93
C TYR A 20 4.57 4.26 1.59
N ALA A 21 5.32 3.17 1.64
CA ALA A 21 5.48 2.24 0.52
C ALA A 21 4.87 0.88 0.87
N LEU A 22 4.00 0.36 0.01
CA LEU A 22 3.56 -1.04 0.02
C LEU A 22 4.27 -1.76 -1.12
N ILE A 23 5.00 -2.81 -0.79
CA ILE A 23 5.86 -3.56 -1.71
C ILE A 23 5.41 -4.99 -1.72
N GLN A 24 5.06 -5.49 -2.90
CA GLN A 24 4.69 -6.87 -3.15
C GLN A 24 5.77 -7.53 -3.99
N CYS A 25 6.39 -8.54 -3.41
CA CYS A 25 7.26 -9.49 -4.11
C CYS A 25 6.53 -10.83 -4.26
N THR A 26 7.06 -11.73 -5.07
CA THR A 26 6.51 -13.09 -5.24
C THR A 26 6.52 -13.94 -3.98
N ASP A 27 7.35 -13.59 -3.00
CA ASP A 27 7.56 -14.34 -1.75
C ASP A 27 7.15 -13.57 -0.48
N CYS A 28 6.88 -12.27 -0.57
CA CYS A 28 6.58 -11.46 0.62
C CYS A 28 5.83 -10.16 0.31
N TYR A 29 5.23 -9.59 1.36
CA TYR A 29 4.68 -8.24 1.38
C TYR A 29 5.39 -7.41 2.44
N THR A 30 5.79 -6.20 2.07
CA THR A 30 6.55 -5.29 2.94
C THR A 30 5.93 -3.90 2.92
N VAL A 31 5.77 -3.30 4.10
CA VAL A 31 5.38 -1.90 4.26
C VAL A 31 6.52 -1.09 4.87
N LEU A 32 6.73 0.11 4.34
CA LEU A 32 7.74 1.07 4.80
C LEU A 32 7.11 2.45 5.03
N GLU A 33 7.71 3.20 5.95
CA GLU A 33 7.52 4.64 6.07
C GLU A 33 8.61 5.33 5.23
N LEU A 34 8.22 6.42 4.54
CA LEU A 34 9.07 7.21 3.67
C LEU A 34 9.26 8.64 4.20
N PRO A 35 10.42 9.28 3.96
CA PRO A 35 11.54 8.76 3.17
C PRO A 35 12.35 7.71 3.94
N VAL A 36 12.94 6.75 3.24
CA VAL A 36 13.93 5.86 3.86
C VAL A 36 15.29 6.54 3.80
N SER A 37 15.94 6.73 4.96
CA SER A 37 17.23 7.43 5.08
C SER A 37 18.40 6.67 4.45
N ASP A 38 18.31 5.33 4.40
CA ASP A 38 19.45 4.47 4.06
C ASP A 38 19.04 3.36 3.08
N ILE A 39 19.08 3.70 1.79
CA ILE A 39 18.84 2.76 0.69
C ILE A 39 20.19 2.40 0.06
N ASP A 40 20.62 1.16 0.25
CA ASP A 40 21.79 0.61 -0.43
C ASP A 40 21.34 -0.18 -1.66
N ILE A 41 21.71 0.28 -2.85
CA ILE A 41 21.50 -0.46 -4.09
C ILE A 41 22.72 -1.38 -4.29
N TYR A 42 22.47 -2.66 -4.48
CA TYR A 42 23.51 -3.64 -4.75
C TYR A 42 23.06 -4.64 -5.83
N GLU A 43 23.99 -5.39 -6.41
CA GLU A 43 23.67 -6.53 -7.28
C GLU A 43 23.64 -7.79 -6.43
N ASN A 44 22.54 -8.53 -6.49
CA ASN A 44 22.40 -9.81 -5.79
C ASN A 44 23.25 -10.90 -6.47
N THR A 45 23.27 -12.09 -5.88
CA THR A 45 24.05 -13.24 -6.37
C THR A 45 23.69 -13.68 -7.79
N ASP A 46 22.51 -13.31 -8.25
CA ASP A 46 21.97 -13.68 -9.56
C ASP A 46 22.16 -12.56 -10.60
N GLY A 47 22.87 -11.48 -10.26
CA GLY A 47 23.19 -10.35 -11.14
C GLY A 47 22.06 -9.32 -11.30
N TYR A 48 21.04 -9.35 -10.44
CA TYR A 48 19.93 -8.39 -10.45
C TYR A 48 20.13 -7.30 -9.42
N LYS A 49 19.58 -6.11 -9.70
CA LYS A 49 19.55 -5.02 -8.73
C LYS A 49 18.61 -5.37 -7.57
N ALA A 50 19.14 -5.27 -6.37
CA ALA A 50 18.44 -5.40 -5.12
C ALA A 50 18.66 -4.15 -4.26
N LEU A 51 17.73 -3.93 -3.33
CA LEU A 51 17.76 -2.81 -2.40
C LEU A 51 17.82 -3.35 -0.99
N LYS A 52 18.85 -2.95 -0.26
CA LYS A 52 18.93 -3.15 1.17
C LYS A 52 18.55 -1.86 1.88
N LEU A 53 17.54 -1.94 2.73
CA LEU A 53 17.18 -0.83 3.62
C LEU A 53 17.87 -1.09 4.96
N SER A 54 19.02 -0.45 5.16
CA SER A 54 19.96 -0.80 6.25
C SER A 54 19.36 -0.58 7.65
N ALA A 55 18.36 0.28 7.77
CA ALA A 55 17.61 0.49 9.01
C ALA A 55 16.60 -0.63 9.35
N LYS A 56 16.28 -1.53 8.40
CA LYS A 56 15.17 -2.50 8.55
C LYS A 56 15.51 -3.94 8.13
N ASP A 57 16.74 -4.23 7.69
CA ASP A 57 17.13 -5.53 7.12
C ASP A 57 16.15 -6.04 6.04
N ILE A 58 15.58 -5.12 5.28
CA ILE A 58 14.66 -5.43 4.18
C ILE A 58 15.47 -5.49 2.90
N ASP A 59 15.38 -6.63 2.23
CA ASP A 59 15.98 -6.89 0.94
C ASP A 59 14.88 -7.00 -0.13
N ILE A 60 14.85 -6.05 -1.07
CA ILE A 60 13.89 -6.03 -2.17
C ILE A 60 14.64 -6.31 -3.46
N SER A 61 14.36 -7.44 -4.07
CA SER A 61 14.95 -7.82 -5.34
C SER A 61 14.03 -7.49 -6.51
N GLU A 62 14.54 -6.74 -7.50
CA GLU A 62 13.74 -6.34 -8.66
C GLU A 62 13.20 -7.55 -9.45
N ASN A 63 13.91 -8.68 -9.47
CA ASN A 63 13.47 -9.92 -10.12
C ASN A 63 12.34 -10.66 -9.40
N LYS A 64 11.96 -10.22 -8.19
CA LYS A 64 10.82 -10.75 -7.43
C LYS A 64 9.71 -9.72 -7.27
N LEU A 65 9.99 -8.45 -7.52
CA LEU A 65 9.04 -7.35 -7.39
C LEU A 65 7.89 -7.51 -8.38
N LEU A 66 6.66 -7.55 -7.90
CA LEU A 66 5.46 -7.45 -8.73
C LEU A 66 4.90 -6.03 -8.71
N GLU A 67 4.94 -5.39 -7.54
CA GLU A 67 4.35 -4.07 -7.36
C GLU A 67 5.02 -3.31 -6.21
N ILE A 68 5.21 -2.02 -6.41
CA ILE A 68 5.44 -1.04 -5.34
C ILE A 68 4.48 0.13 -5.50
N ARG A 69 3.77 0.45 -4.43
CA ARG A 69 2.92 1.63 -4.30
C ARG A 69 3.52 2.56 -3.27
N ILE A 70 3.79 3.79 -3.66
CA ILE A 70 4.16 4.87 -2.75
C ILE A 70 2.98 5.83 -2.66
N PHE A 71 2.48 6.07 -1.45
CA PHE A 71 1.23 6.80 -1.28
C PHE A 71 1.17 7.64 -0.01
N ASN A 72 0.33 8.66 -0.07
CA ASN A 72 -0.12 9.47 1.07
C ASN A 72 -1.57 9.92 0.83
N GLU A 73 -2.06 10.85 1.64
CA GLU A 73 -3.45 11.31 1.55
C GLU A 73 -3.77 12.02 0.22
N ASP A 74 -2.77 12.55 -0.48
CA ASP A 74 -2.95 13.39 -1.67
C ASP A 74 -2.74 12.63 -2.99
N GLU A 75 -1.81 11.66 -3.00
CA GLU A 75 -1.44 10.94 -4.23
C GLU A 75 -0.92 9.51 -3.99
N GLU A 76 -0.97 8.69 -5.05
CA GLU A 76 -0.30 7.40 -5.16
C GLU A 76 0.56 7.36 -6.44
N ARG A 77 1.78 6.86 -6.32
CA ARG A 77 2.69 6.53 -7.41
C ARG A 77 2.90 5.03 -7.40
N ARG A 78 2.65 4.38 -8.52
CA ARG A 78 2.65 2.91 -8.63
C ARG A 78 3.58 2.45 -9.72
N LEU A 79 4.47 1.51 -9.39
CA LEU A 79 5.27 0.74 -10.32
C LEU A 79 4.85 -0.71 -10.19
N PHE A 80 4.43 -1.36 -11.27
CA PHE A 80 3.94 -2.74 -11.21
C PHE A 80 4.13 -3.47 -12.53
N ARG A 81 4.05 -4.80 -12.48
CA ARG A 81 3.98 -5.68 -13.65
C ARG A 81 3.07 -6.86 -13.32
N LEU A 82 2.52 -7.52 -14.34
CA LEU A 82 1.57 -8.62 -14.13
C LEU A 82 2.29 -9.95 -13.89
N ASP A 83 3.34 -10.21 -14.66
CA ASP A 83 4.25 -11.34 -14.50
C ASP A 83 5.70 -10.85 -14.32
N LEU A 84 6.59 -11.69 -13.78
CA LEU A 84 8.01 -11.40 -13.65
C LEU A 84 8.71 -11.20 -15.01
N GLN A 85 8.14 -11.73 -16.09
CA GLN A 85 8.66 -11.57 -17.46
C GLN A 85 8.22 -10.26 -18.13
N ASP A 86 7.24 -9.57 -17.56
CA ASP A 86 6.73 -8.32 -18.14
C ASP A 86 7.61 -7.13 -17.77
N GLU A 87 7.57 -6.11 -18.62
CA GLU A 87 8.13 -4.80 -18.32
C GLU A 87 7.31 -4.08 -17.24
N PHE A 88 7.98 -3.26 -16.44
CA PHE A 88 7.27 -2.44 -15.46
C PHE A 88 6.43 -1.36 -16.13
N CYS A 89 5.19 -1.24 -15.65
CA CYS A 89 4.30 -0.13 -15.89
C CYS A 89 4.38 0.86 -14.72
N TYR A 90 4.37 2.15 -15.03
CA TYR A 90 4.37 3.22 -14.03
C TYR A 90 3.23 4.20 -14.29
N TYR A 91 2.51 4.58 -13.24
CA TYR A 91 1.58 5.70 -13.30
C TYR A 91 1.39 6.38 -11.94
N VAL A 92 0.82 7.58 -12.01
CA VAL A 92 0.54 8.44 -10.85
C VAL A 92 -0.94 8.78 -10.84
N ILE A 93 -1.55 8.69 -9.66
CA ILE A 93 -2.88 9.22 -9.36
C ILE A 93 -2.72 10.36 -8.35
N ASN A 94 -3.35 11.50 -8.63
CA ASN A 94 -3.41 12.64 -7.72
C ASN A 94 -4.85 13.15 -7.64
N ASP A 95 -5.28 13.51 -6.43
CA ASP A 95 -6.68 13.74 -6.12
C ASP A 95 -7.08 15.23 -6.13
N ALA A 96 -6.19 16.13 -6.53
CA ALA A 96 -6.36 17.59 -6.40
C ALA A 96 -7.66 18.16 -6.97
N ASN A 97 -8.34 17.45 -7.87
CA ASN A 97 -9.58 17.91 -8.53
C ASN A 97 -10.77 16.95 -8.33
N LEU A 98 -10.67 15.98 -7.44
CA LEU A 98 -11.72 14.98 -7.21
C LEU A 98 -12.64 15.38 -6.05
N LYS A 99 -13.93 15.11 -6.21
CA LYS A 99 -14.97 15.37 -5.20
C LYS A 99 -15.37 14.07 -4.48
N PRO A 100 -15.32 14.04 -3.14
CA PRO A 100 -15.86 12.92 -2.36
C PRO A 100 -17.31 12.63 -2.75
N GLU A 101 -17.71 11.36 -2.69
CA GLU A 101 -19.06 10.81 -2.96
C GLU A 101 -19.57 10.97 -4.39
N ILE A 102 -18.84 11.70 -5.23
CA ILE A 102 -19.13 11.86 -6.67
C ILE A 102 -18.09 11.11 -7.49
N ASP A 103 -16.81 11.41 -7.24
CA ASP A 103 -15.70 10.85 -8.01
C ASP A 103 -15.09 9.62 -7.31
N TYR A 104 -15.21 9.55 -5.98
CA TYR A 104 -14.69 8.46 -5.18
C TYR A 104 -15.43 8.26 -3.86
N PHE A 105 -15.20 7.12 -3.22
CA PHE A 105 -15.50 6.91 -1.79
C PHE A 105 -14.33 6.20 -1.11
N ASP A 106 -14.22 6.39 0.19
CA ASP A 106 -13.19 5.76 1.00
C ASP A 106 -13.77 4.56 1.75
N GLN A 107 -13.07 3.44 1.68
CA GLN A 107 -13.37 2.22 2.41
C GLN A 107 -12.26 1.96 3.42
N GLN A 108 -12.67 1.68 4.67
CA GLN A 108 -11.75 1.17 5.66
C GLN A 108 -11.63 -0.35 5.52
N GLN A 109 -10.40 -0.83 5.30
CA GLN A 109 -10.10 -2.26 5.23
C GLN A 109 -9.23 -2.66 6.42
N ILE A 110 -9.82 -3.45 7.33
CA ILE A 110 -9.13 -3.99 8.51
C ILE A 110 -8.08 -5.00 8.04
N LEU A 111 -6.87 -4.88 8.60
CA LEU A 111 -5.79 -5.81 8.38
C LEU A 111 -6.02 -7.06 9.24
N ASP A 112 -6.03 -8.22 8.60
CA ASP A 112 -6.12 -9.51 9.30
C ASP A 112 -4.80 -9.76 10.04
N ILE A 113 -4.72 -9.32 11.30
CA ILE A 113 -3.56 -9.50 12.19
C ILE A 113 -3.94 -10.44 13.33
N ASP A 114 -3.21 -11.55 13.46
CA ASP A 114 -3.24 -12.41 14.63
C ASP A 114 -2.51 -11.74 15.80
N THR A 115 -3.27 -11.02 16.61
CA THR A 115 -2.76 -10.30 17.80
C THR A 115 -2.28 -11.22 18.93
N THR A 116 -2.56 -12.53 18.85
CA THR A 116 -2.08 -13.51 19.84
C THR A 116 -0.62 -13.90 19.61
N LYS A 117 -0.12 -13.72 18.37
CA LYS A 117 1.26 -14.05 17.99
C LYS A 117 2.11 -12.79 18.01
N LYS A 118 3.06 -12.75 18.94
CA LYS A 118 4.07 -11.69 18.99
C LYS A 118 5.24 -12.06 18.09
N LEU A 119 5.51 -11.22 17.09
CA LEU A 119 6.74 -11.24 16.31
C LEU A 119 7.64 -10.08 16.71
N GLU A 120 8.95 -10.26 16.54
CA GLU A 120 9.94 -9.23 16.79
C GLU A 120 9.89 -8.11 15.75
N GLY A 121 10.42 -6.93 16.11
CA GLY A 121 10.50 -5.78 15.21
C GLY A 121 9.12 -5.27 14.77
N ASN A 122 8.98 -4.89 13.49
CA ASN A 122 7.75 -4.38 12.91
C ASN A 122 6.91 -5.45 12.20
N CYS A 123 7.25 -6.73 12.41
CA CYS A 123 6.56 -7.84 11.77
C CYS A 123 5.25 -8.18 12.51
N VAL A 124 4.26 -8.59 11.74
CA VAL A 124 2.99 -9.15 12.20
C VAL A 124 2.65 -10.38 11.37
N ARG A 125 1.76 -11.22 11.91
CA ARG A 125 1.28 -12.44 11.25
C ARG A 125 -0.21 -12.31 10.99
N SER A 126 -0.68 -12.71 9.82
CA SER A 126 -2.11 -12.85 9.56
C SER A 126 -2.70 -14.08 10.22
N THR A 127 -4.02 -14.12 10.40
CA THR A 127 -4.71 -15.31 10.89
C THR A 127 -4.46 -16.51 9.97
N GLY A 128 -4.30 -16.27 8.65
CA GLY A 128 -3.90 -17.27 7.66
C GLY A 128 -2.42 -17.70 7.70
N GLY A 129 -1.59 -17.11 8.56
CA GLY A 129 -0.19 -17.48 8.77
C GLY A 129 0.86 -16.71 7.96
N GLY A 130 0.43 -15.84 7.03
CA GLY A 130 1.33 -14.97 6.27
C GLY A 130 2.02 -13.94 7.18
N VAL A 131 3.28 -13.61 6.91
CA VAL A 131 4.04 -12.63 7.68
C VAL A 131 4.27 -11.39 6.83
N TYR A 132 4.04 -10.22 7.41
CA TYR A 132 4.24 -8.93 6.75
C TYR A 132 4.67 -7.87 7.76
N THR A 133 5.22 -6.76 7.27
CA THR A 133 5.62 -5.62 8.11
C THR A 133 4.53 -4.55 8.13
N ILE A 134 4.43 -3.81 9.23
CA ILE A 134 3.50 -2.67 9.38
C ILE A 134 4.20 -1.45 10.02
N PRO A 135 3.70 -0.24 9.78
CA PRO A 135 4.16 0.95 10.48
C PRO A 135 3.59 0.98 11.91
N LYS A 136 4.26 0.31 12.86
CA LYS A 136 3.80 0.24 14.27
C LYS A 136 3.61 1.62 14.92
N SER A 137 4.32 2.64 14.44
CA SER A 137 4.19 4.04 14.86
C SER A 137 2.75 4.56 14.73
N VAL A 138 2.00 4.06 13.73
CA VAL A 138 0.63 4.50 13.43
C VAL A 138 -0.39 3.84 14.35
N PHE A 139 -0.17 2.59 14.72
CA PHE A 139 -1.19 1.77 15.40
C PHE A 139 -0.98 1.67 16.91
N GLY A 140 0.23 1.88 17.42
CA GLY A 140 0.53 1.71 18.84
C GLY A 140 0.09 0.35 19.37
N ASP A 141 -0.71 0.35 20.44
CA ASP A 141 -1.28 -0.86 21.05
C ASP A 141 -2.55 -1.37 20.34
N ASP A 142 -3.13 -0.61 19.41
CA ASP A 142 -4.39 -0.91 18.72
C ASP A 142 -4.21 -1.78 17.46
N LEU A 143 -3.24 -2.71 17.49
CA LEU A 143 -2.93 -3.60 16.35
C LEU A 143 -4.13 -4.43 15.89
N GLY A 144 -5.02 -4.83 16.81
CA GLY A 144 -6.24 -5.56 16.47
C GLY A 144 -7.27 -4.75 15.67
N LYS A 145 -7.05 -3.45 15.54
CA LYS A 145 -7.86 -2.51 14.75
C LYS A 145 -7.04 -1.87 13.62
N ALA A 146 -5.84 -2.37 13.33
CA ALA A 146 -5.04 -1.80 12.25
C ALA A 146 -5.82 -1.90 10.93
N ALA A 147 -5.91 -0.79 10.21
CA ALA A 147 -6.62 -0.71 8.95
C ALA A 147 -5.88 0.16 7.93
N ILE A 148 -6.21 -0.04 6.66
CA ILE A 148 -5.82 0.84 5.57
C ILE A 148 -7.08 1.47 4.97
N ILE A 149 -7.00 2.77 4.66
CA ILE A 149 -8.02 3.46 3.90
C ILE A 149 -7.73 3.26 2.42
N ILE A 150 -8.67 2.65 1.72
CA ILE A 150 -8.67 2.44 0.28
C ILE A 150 -9.67 3.40 -0.35
N ARG A 151 -9.19 4.23 -1.27
CA ARG A 151 -10.04 5.13 -2.07
C ARG A 151 -10.43 4.42 -3.35
N HIS A 152 -11.72 4.27 -3.57
CA HIS A 152 -12.28 3.67 -4.78
C HIS A 152 -12.85 4.74 -5.68
N TYR A 153 -12.38 4.78 -6.93
CA TYR A 153 -12.84 5.74 -7.93
C TYR A 153 -14.02 5.20 -8.70
N PHE A 154 -15.04 6.04 -8.90
CA PHE A 154 -16.20 5.67 -9.68
C PHE A 154 -15.97 5.89 -11.17
N GLY A 155 -16.52 4.98 -11.97
CA GLY A 155 -16.84 5.20 -13.37
C GLY A 155 -18.34 5.01 -13.58
N VAL A 156 -18.87 5.58 -14.65
CA VAL A 156 -20.27 5.38 -15.05
C VAL A 156 -20.28 4.82 -16.47
N THR A 157 -20.96 3.69 -16.67
CA THR A 157 -21.14 3.09 -17.99
C THR A 157 -22.06 3.95 -18.85
N PRO A 158 -22.08 3.79 -20.19
CA PRO A 158 -23.00 4.54 -21.05
C PRO A 158 -24.49 4.38 -20.69
N ILE A 159 -24.87 3.29 -20.02
CA ILE A 159 -26.24 3.03 -19.55
C ILE A 159 -26.51 3.55 -18.13
N GLY A 160 -25.61 4.34 -17.55
CA GLY A 160 -25.79 4.99 -16.25
C GLY A 160 -25.49 4.11 -15.03
N GLN A 161 -24.88 2.93 -15.21
CA GLN A 161 -24.49 2.08 -14.07
C GLN A 161 -23.11 2.50 -13.53
N ALA A 162 -23.03 2.72 -12.23
CA ALA A 162 -21.75 2.98 -11.56
C ALA A 162 -20.92 1.69 -11.43
N TYR A 163 -19.60 1.82 -11.53
CA TYR A 163 -18.63 0.74 -11.30
C TYR A 163 -17.35 1.28 -10.67
N ILE A 164 -16.55 0.40 -10.06
CA ILE A 164 -15.23 0.77 -9.53
C ILE A 164 -14.24 0.78 -10.70
N LYS A 165 -13.75 1.96 -11.05
CA LYS A 165 -12.83 2.16 -12.16
C LYS A 165 -11.40 1.81 -11.76
N ASP A 166 -11.00 2.23 -10.57
CA ASP A 166 -9.66 2.02 -10.01
C ASP A 166 -9.73 2.22 -8.49
N PHE A 167 -8.65 1.89 -7.78
CA PHE A 167 -8.50 2.19 -6.37
C PHE A 167 -7.05 2.55 -6.02
N ARG A 168 -6.87 3.30 -4.93
CA ARG A 168 -5.54 3.57 -4.37
C ARG A 168 -5.51 3.43 -2.86
N CYS A 169 -4.32 3.23 -2.32
CA CYS A 169 -4.05 3.36 -0.90
C CYS A 169 -3.98 4.85 -0.51
N VAL A 170 -4.58 5.23 0.62
CA VAL A 170 -4.61 6.62 1.11
C VAL A 170 -3.75 6.77 2.37
N LYS A 171 -4.08 6.02 3.40
CA LYS A 171 -3.35 6.05 4.68
C LYS A 171 -3.62 4.81 5.51
N PHE A 172 -2.72 4.53 6.44
CA PHE A 172 -2.98 3.65 7.56
C PHE A 172 -3.81 4.37 8.62
N SER A 173 -4.69 3.64 9.30
CA SER A 173 -5.60 4.17 10.30
C SER A 173 -5.94 3.11 11.35
N VAL A 174 -6.32 3.54 12.55
CA VAL A 174 -6.96 2.65 13.53
C VAL A 174 -8.45 2.60 13.20
N ALA A 175 -8.99 1.39 13.05
CA ALA A 175 -10.39 1.17 12.73
C ALA A 175 -11.30 1.76 13.81
N GLU A 176 -12.17 2.67 13.38
CA GLU A 176 -13.27 3.10 14.21
C GLU A 176 -14.30 1.97 14.18
N THR A 177 -14.52 1.33 15.33
CA THR A 177 -15.65 0.42 15.45
C THR A 177 -16.92 1.23 15.25
N LEU A 178 -17.60 1.00 14.13
CA LEU A 178 -18.99 1.42 13.95
C LEU A 178 -19.80 0.87 15.12
N ASP A 179 -20.25 1.76 15.98
CA ASP A 179 -21.19 1.42 17.04
C ASP A 179 -22.56 1.18 16.39
N TRP A 180 -22.81 -0.07 16.04
CA TRP A 180 -24.07 -0.53 15.46
C TRP A 180 -25.29 -0.20 16.31
N SER A 181 -25.11 0.07 17.62
CA SER A 181 -26.23 0.49 18.48
C SER A 181 -26.77 1.89 18.13
N ASN A 182 -25.99 2.71 17.40
CA ASN A 182 -26.38 4.06 16.97
C ASN A 182 -26.95 4.10 15.54
N ILE A 183 -26.92 2.99 14.79
CA ILE A 183 -27.47 2.93 13.44
C ILE A 183 -28.85 2.27 13.50
N SER A 184 -29.89 3.10 13.70
CA SER A 184 -31.28 2.66 13.58
C SER A 184 -31.74 2.67 12.12
N GLY A 185 -31.21 1.76 11.31
CA GLY A 185 -31.67 1.55 9.93
C GLY A 185 -32.76 0.48 9.87
N GLY A 186 -34.02 0.86 10.06
CA GLY A 186 -35.15 -0.08 9.81
C GLY A 186 -36.39 0.09 10.68
N LYS A 187 -36.77 1.30 11.09
CA LYS A 187 -38.11 1.53 11.68
C LYS A 187 -39.12 2.19 10.75
N ASP A 188 -38.69 2.76 9.62
CA ASP A 188 -39.57 3.51 8.71
C ASP A 188 -39.42 3.09 7.23
N ALA A 189 -39.27 1.79 6.95
CA ALA A 189 -39.39 1.23 5.59
C ALA A 189 -40.67 0.40 5.47
#